data_AF-A0A973L6Z8-F1
#
_entry.id   AF-A0A973L6Z8-F1
#
_cell.length_a   1.000
_cell.length_b   1.000
_cell.length_c   1.000
_cell.angle_alpha   90.00
_cell.angle_beta   90.00
_cell.angle_gamma   90.00
#
_symmetry.space_group_name_H-M   'P 1'
#
loop_
_entity.id
_entity.type
_entity.pdbx_description
1 polymer ?
#
loop_
_entity_poly.entity_id
_entity_poly.type
_entity_poly.pdbx_seq_one_letter_code
_entity_poly.pdbx_strand_id
1 'polypeptide(L)'
;MTETNFPERTALYRLYDAEGQLLYVGISRDPNERFKEHAHERSWWHHVARTEIAWLNDWQQAREVEDAAIRNERPLYNGTLHLGPEWRQLRRHYDSTADIKMMVERLRSALKAGSYRPRQHLWPLRVAGEYGVSRPIANSAMRVLAGEGLLQPSRAGFWVT
;
A
#
# COMPACT_ATOMS: atom_id res chain seq x y z
N MET A 1 -42.69 6.06 -9.38
CA MET A 1 -41.85 4.84 -9.28
C MET A 1 -40.95 5.06 -8.09
N THR A 2 -41.14 4.30 -7.01
CA THR A 2 -40.35 4.44 -5.79
C THR A 2 -38.97 3.84 -6.05
N GLU A 3 -37.95 4.69 -6.19
CA GLU A 3 -36.56 4.25 -6.07
C GLU A 3 -36.39 3.67 -4.67
N THR A 4 -36.40 2.35 -4.60
CA THR A 4 -35.97 1.63 -3.41
C THR A 4 -34.47 1.83 -3.31
N ASN A 5 -34.06 2.81 -2.51
CA ASN A 5 -32.67 3.04 -2.17
C ASN A 5 -32.21 1.90 -1.27
N PHE A 6 -31.89 0.74 -1.87
CA PHE A 6 -31.25 -0.35 -1.15
C PHE A 6 -29.88 0.16 -0.67
N PRO A 7 -29.50 -0.07 0.60
CA PRO A 7 -28.17 0.32 1.05
C PRO A 7 -27.13 -0.31 0.12
N GLU A 8 -26.15 0.50 -0.28
CA GLU A 8 -25.12 0.06 -1.21
C GLU A 8 -24.29 -1.05 -0.56
N ARG A 9 -24.25 -2.22 -1.20
CA ARG A 9 -23.51 -3.38 -0.71
C ARG A 9 -22.05 -3.01 -0.48
N THR A 10 -21.50 -3.49 0.62
CA THR A 10 -20.11 -3.23 1.01
C THR A 10 -19.36 -4.55 1.12
N ALA A 11 -18.24 -4.67 0.42
CA ALA A 11 -17.35 -5.82 0.50
C ALA A 11 -16.54 -5.76 1.80
N LEU A 12 -16.50 -6.86 2.54
CA LEU A 12 -15.47 -7.18 3.51
C LEU A 12 -14.42 -8.04 2.80
N TYR A 13 -13.15 -7.67 2.92
CA TYR A 13 -12.06 -8.43 2.34
C TYR A 13 -10.94 -8.73 3.33
N ARG A 14 -10.25 -9.84 3.08
CA ARG A 14 -9.09 -10.31 3.81
C ARG A 14 -7.94 -10.53 2.85
N LEU A 15 -6.75 -10.08 3.24
CA LEU A 15 -5.52 -10.19 2.47
C LEU A 15 -4.54 -11.08 3.22
N TYR A 16 -4.03 -12.11 2.54
CA TYR A 16 -3.13 -13.10 3.10
C TYR A 16 -1.82 -13.14 2.32
N ASP A 17 -0.72 -13.48 3.00
CA ASP A 17 0.52 -13.86 2.33
C ASP A 17 0.52 -15.30 1.82
N ALA A 18 1.64 -15.73 1.23
CA ALA A 18 1.80 -17.05 0.63
C ALA A 18 1.76 -18.18 1.67
N GLU A 19 2.16 -17.88 2.91
CA GLU A 19 2.13 -18.79 4.05
C GLU A 19 0.75 -18.83 4.73
N GLY A 20 -0.20 -18.00 4.29
CA GLY A 20 -1.56 -17.93 4.82
C GLY A 20 -1.71 -17.07 6.07
N GLN A 21 -0.70 -16.27 6.44
CA GLN A 21 -0.81 -15.29 7.50
C GLN A 21 -1.68 -14.12 7.03
N LEU A 22 -2.66 -13.77 7.88
CA LEU A 22 -3.55 -12.65 7.61
C LEU A 22 -2.79 -11.32 7.77
N LEU A 23 -2.69 -10.58 6.68
CA LEU A 23 -1.99 -9.30 6.61
C LEU A 23 -2.91 -8.13 6.93
N TYR A 24 -4.12 -8.13 6.35
CA TYR A 24 -5.04 -7.02 6.45
C TYR A 24 -6.50 -7.43 6.26
N VAL A 25 -7.39 -6.79 7.00
CA VAL A 25 -8.85 -6.85 6.83
C VAL A 25 -9.35 -5.45 6.53
N GLY A 26 -10.24 -5.31 5.55
CA GLY A 26 -10.82 -4.02 5.20
C GLY A 26 -12.21 -4.12 4.62
N ILE A 27 -12.90 -2.99 4.53
CA ILE A 27 -14.15 -2.86 3.78
C ILE A 27 -14.06 -1.85 2.64
N SER A 28 -14.84 -2.05 1.57
CA SER A 28 -14.98 -1.10 0.47
C SER A 28 -16.26 -1.34 -0.33
N ARG A 29 -16.82 -0.29 -0.93
CA ARG A 29 -17.86 -0.42 -1.98
C ARG A 29 -17.27 -0.85 -3.32
N ASP A 30 -16.01 -0.48 -3.56
CA ASP A 30 -15.22 -0.94 -4.71
C ASP A 30 -13.90 -1.54 -4.18
N PRO A 31 -13.85 -2.87 -3.95
CA PRO A 31 -12.64 -3.53 -3.48
C PRO A 31 -11.50 -3.47 -4.52
N ASN A 32 -11.81 -3.47 -5.82
CA ASN A 32 -10.79 -3.47 -6.86
C ASN A 32 -10.01 -2.16 -6.87
N GLU A 33 -10.72 -1.02 -6.80
CA GLU A 33 -10.06 0.27 -6.70
C GLU A 33 -9.26 0.39 -5.40
N ARG A 34 -9.82 -0.12 -4.30
CA ARG A 34 -9.13 -0.15 -3.01
C ARG A 34 -7.86 -0.99 -3.03
N PHE A 35 -7.83 -2.08 -3.79
CA PHE A 35 -6.64 -2.90 -3.97
C PHE A 35 -5.56 -2.18 -4.76
N LYS A 36 -5.93 -1.43 -5.81
CA LYS A 36 -4.96 -0.59 -6.53
C LYS A 36 -4.36 0.47 -5.61
N GLU A 37 -5.19 1.15 -4.82
CA GLU A 37 -4.70 2.10 -3.81
C GLU A 37 -3.72 1.43 -2.85
N HIS A 38 -4.06 0.25 -2.32
CA HIS A 38 -3.16 -0.48 -1.43
C HIS A 38 -1.87 -0.92 -2.12
N ALA A 39 -1.93 -1.37 -3.37
CA ALA A 39 -0.74 -1.68 -4.17
C ALA A 39 0.21 -0.51 -4.30
N HIS A 40 -0.33 0.69 -4.45
CA HIS A 40 0.47 1.91 -4.55
C HIS A 40 0.99 2.40 -3.19
N GLU A 41 0.21 2.25 -2.12
CA GLU A 41 0.44 2.96 -0.87
C GLU A 41 0.96 2.11 0.28
N ARG A 42 0.81 0.78 0.23
CA ARG A 42 1.23 -0.11 1.31
C ARG A 42 2.53 -0.79 0.94
N SER A 43 3.59 -0.52 1.70
CA SER A 43 4.92 -1.12 1.50
C SER A 43 4.91 -2.64 1.52
N TRP A 44 4.03 -3.25 2.30
CA TRP A 44 3.86 -4.71 2.41
C TRP A 44 2.97 -5.33 1.33
N TRP A 45 2.35 -4.55 0.42
CA TRP A 45 1.36 -5.09 -0.52
C TRP A 45 1.90 -6.24 -1.38
N HIS A 46 3.18 -6.21 -1.74
CA HIS A 46 3.81 -7.23 -2.56
C HIS A 46 3.83 -8.63 -1.91
N HIS A 47 3.53 -8.74 -0.61
CA HIS A 47 3.33 -10.02 0.08
C HIS A 47 1.92 -10.60 -0.11
N VAL A 48 0.94 -9.83 -0.60
CA VAL A 48 -0.43 -10.34 -0.78
C VAL A 48 -0.45 -11.41 -1.87
N ALA A 49 -0.71 -12.65 -1.48
CA ALA A 49 -0.78 -13.81 -2.36
C ALA A 49 -2.22 -14.33 -2.55
N ARG A 50 -3.10 -14.07 -1.57
CA ARG A 50 -4.51 -14.50 -1.61
C ARG A 50 -5.43 -13.43 -1.06
N THR A 51 -6.59 -13.29 -1.69
CA THR A 51 -7.65 -12.39 -1.27
C THR A 51 -8.96 -13.15 -1.12
N GLU A 52 -9.67 -12.91 -0.01
CA GLU A 52 -11.03 -13.40 0.21
C GLU A 52 -11.98 -12.21 0.30
N ILE A 53 -13.16 -12.30 -0.31
CA ILE A 53 -14.14 -11.22 -0.39
C ILE A 53 -15.53 -11.76 -0.05
N ALA A 54 -16.23 -11.09 0.86
CA ALA A 54 -17.63 -11.33 1.19
C ALA A 54 -18.42 -10.03 1.06
N TRP A 55 -19.57 -10.05 0.36
CA TRP A 55 -20.42 -8.88 0.19
C TRP A 55 -21.51 -8.83 1.27
N LEU A 56 -21.60 -7.69 1.96
CA LEU A 56 -22.59 -7.41 3.00
C LEU A 56 -23.61 -6.38 2.48
N ASN A 57 -24.82 -6.42 3.02
CA ASN A 57 -25.95 -5.67 2.45
C ASN A 57 -25.87 -4.16 2.71
N ASP A 58 -25.18 -3.75 3.78
CA ASP A 58 -25.01 -2.35 4.11
C ASP A 58 -23.65 -2.06 4.77
N TRP A 59 -23.31 -0.78 4.81
CA TRP A 59 -22.03 -0.32 5.33
C TRP A 59 -21.90 -0.49 6.85
N GLN A 60 -23.00 -0.36 7.61
CA GLN A 60 -22.96 -0.46 9.06
C GLN A 60 -22.64 -1.89 9.49
N GLN A 61 -23.33 -2.87 8.88
CA GLN A 61 -23.03 -4.28 9.04
C GLN A 61 -21.59 -4.59 8.64
N ALA A 62 -21.12 -4.07 7.51
CA ALA A 62 -19.73 -4.29 7.08
C ALA A 62 -18.72 -3.76 8.10
N ARG A 63 -18.98 -2.59 8.68
CA ARG A 63 -18.13 -1.99 9.71
C ARG A 63 -18.08 -2.82 11.00
N GLU A 64 -19.23 -3.32 11.45
CA GLU A 64 -19.32 -4.18 12.63
C GLU A 64 -18.57 -5.50 12.43
N VAL A 65 -18.74 -6.13 11.26
CA VAL A 65 -18.05 -7.39 10.92
C VAL A 65 -16.55 -7.17 10.72
N GLU A 66 -16.14 -6.05 10.12
CA GLU A 66 -14.72 -5.66 9.99
C GLU A 66 -14.08 -5.51 11.38
N ASP A 67 -14.73 -4.78 12.28
CA ASP A 67 -14.23 -4.56 13.64
C ASP A 67 -14.13 -5.89 14.41
N ALA A 68 -15.13 -6.78 14.30
CA ALA A 68 -15.08 -8.11 14.89
C ALA A 68 -13.94 -8.96 14.30
N ALA A 69 -13.78 -8.96 12.97
CA ALA A 69 -12.72 -9.69 12.28
C ALA A 69 -11.34 -9.20 12.71
N ILE A 70 -11.10 -7.88 12.74
CA ILE A 70 -9.79 -7.36 13.16
C ILE A 70 -9.51 -7.75 14.63
N ARG A 71 -10.49 -7.63 15.53
CA ARG A 71 -10.32 -8.01 16.95
C ARG A 71 -9.97 -9.50 17.13
N ASN A 72 -10.68 -10.37 16.43
CA ASN A 72 -10.57 -11.82 16.60
C ASN A 72 -9.39 -12.42 15.83
N GLU A 73 -9.14 -11.94 14.61
CA GLU A 73 -8.17 -12.55 13.69
C GLU A 73 -6.78 -11.90 13.78
N ARG A 74 -6.67 -10.72 14.40
CA ARG A 74 -5.41 -10.01 14.64
C ARG A 74 -4.50 -9.86 13.40
N PRO A 75 -5.01 -9.31 12.29
CA PRO A 75 -4.23 -9.07 11.07
C PRO A 75 -2.96 -8.24 11.34
N LEU A 76 -1.88 -8.59 10.64
CA LEU A 76 -0.54 -8.07 10.90
C LEU A 76 -0.41 -6.55 10.76
N TYR A 77 -1.12 -5.95 9.80
CA TYR A 77 -0.94 -4.56 9.38
C TYR A 77 -2.18 -3.68 9.54
N ASN A 78 -3.28 -4.17 10.13
CA ASN A 78 -4.37 -3.28 10.51
C ASN A 78 -3.91 -2.28 11.56
N GLY A 79 -4.32 -1.02 11.35
CA GLY A 79 -4.02 0.07 12.27
C GLY A 79 -4.96 0.11 13.48
N THR A 80 -4.65 1.05 14.37
CA THR A 80 -5.32 1.26 15.66
C THR A 80 -6.52 2.20 15.59
N LEU A 81 -6.78 2.80 14.42
CA LEU A 81 -7.74 3.90 14.26
C LEU A 81 -9.16 3.53 14.73
N HIS A 82 -9.49 2.24 14.74
CA HIS A 82 -10.85 1.76 15.00
C HIS A 82 -11.01 0.95 16.29
N LEU A 83 -9.92 0.62 17.00
CA LEU A 83 -9.93 -0.46 18.02
C LEU A 83 -9.39 -0.07 19.40
N GLY A 84 -9.33 1.23 19.73
CA GLY A 84 -9.02 1.67 21.08
C GLY A 84 -7.54 1.58 21.50
N PRO A 85 -7.20 2.04 22.72
CA PRO A 85 -5.83 2.10 23.23
C PRO A 85 -5.14 0.73 23.37
N GLU A 86 -5.88 -0.33 23.66
CA GLU A 86 -5.38 -1.70 23.81
C GLU A 86 -4.76 -2.26 22.52
N TRP A 87 -5.20 -1.77 21.36
CA TRP A 87 -4.67 -2.17 20.06
C TRP A 87 -3.37 -1.47 19.65
N ARG A 88 -2.94 -0.43 20.38
CA ARG A 88 -1.70 0.31 20.06
C ARG A 88 -0.44 -0.54 20.04
N GLN A 89 -0.40 -1.62 20.80
CA GLN A 89 0.80 -2.47 20.93
C GLN A 89 0.94 -3.51 19.80
N LEU A 90 -0.10 -3.76 19.00
CA LEU A 90 -0.10 -4.85 18.02
C LEU A 90 0.23 -4.42 16.58
N ARG A 91 0.26 -3.12 16.28
CA ARG A 91 0.55 -2.65 14.92
C ARG A 91 2.00 -2.93 14.57
N ARG A 92 2.24 -4.05 13.88
CA ARG A 92 3.57 -4.34 13.34
C ARG A 92 3.82 -3.40 12.16
N HIS A 93 4.86 -2.60 12.25
CA HIS A 93 5.34 -1.86 11.11
C HIS A 93 6.07 -2.83 10.19
N TYR A 94 5.75 -2.82 8.91
CA TYR A 94 6.52 -3.57 7.92
C TYR A 94 7.90 -2.92 7.78
N ASP A 95 8.96 -3.70 8.01
CA ASP A 95 10.33 -3.27 7.75
C ASP A 95 10.62 -3.34 6.25
N SER A 96 10.59 -2.18 5.60
CA SER A 96 10.85 -2.04 4.16
C SER A 96 12.33 -1.80 3.84
N THR A 97 13.26 -2.02 4.79
CA THR A 97 14.69 -1.74 4.60
C THR A 97 15.28 -2.52 3.43
N ALA A 98 14.96 -3.82 3.31
CA ALA A 98 15.44 -4.65 2.22
C ALA A 98 14.90 -4.18 0.86
N ASP A 99 13.61 -3.82 0.79
CA ASP A 99 12.97 -3.34 -0.44
C ASP A 99 13.54 -2.00 -0.90
N ILE A 100 13.77 -1.08 0.04
CA ILE A 100 14.39 0.22 -0.24
C ILE A 100 15.80 0.01 -0.75
N LYS A 101 16.59 -0.87 -0.13
CA LYS A 101 17.96 -1.17 -0.58
C LYS A 101 17.96 -1.75 -1.99
N MET A 102 17.13 -2.74 -2.27
CA MET A 102 16.96 -3.29 -3.62
C MET A 102 16.60 -2.18 -4.63
N MET A 103 15.63 -1.32 -4.27
CA MET A 103 15.17 -0.26 -5.16
C MET A 103 16.25 0.80 -5.42
N VAL A 104 17.05 1.15 -4.42
CA VAL A 104 18.21 2.04 -4.55
C VAL A 104 19.19 1.45 -5.57
N GLU A 105 19.58 0.17 -5.43
CA GLU A 105 20.53 -0.45 -6.35
C GLU A 105 20.02 -0.50 -7.81
N ARG A 106 18.74 -0.87 -7.99
CA ARG A 106 18.11 -0.93 -9.31
C ARG A 106 18.03 0.44 -9.97
N LEU A 107 17.53 1.45 -9.25
CA LEU A 107 17.37 2.80 -9.78
C LEU A 107 18.72 3.49 -10.01
N ARG A 108 19.71 3.30 -9.12
CA ARG A 108 21.08 3.78 -9.30
C ARG A 108 21.68 3.22 -10.59
N SER A 109 21.53 1.92 -10.82
CA SER A 109 22.04 1.25 -12.02
C SER A 109 21.40 1.83 -13.28
N ALA A 110 20.08 2.06 -13.27
CA ALA A 110 19.36 2.67 -14.38
C ALA A 110 19.80 4.12 -14.66
N LEU A 111 20.00 4.94 -13.62
CA LEU A 111 20.52 6.31 -13.76
C LEU A 111 21.92 6.32 -14.39
N LYS A 112 22.82 5.45 -13.91
CA LYS A 112 24.19 5.33 -14.45
C LYS A 112 24.22 4.81 -15.88
N ALA A 113 23.28 3.94 -16.24
CA ALA A 113 23.13 3.43 -17.60
C ALA A 113 22.48 4.46 -18.57
N GLY A 114 22.06 5.62 -18.08
CA GLY A 114 21.40 6.64 -18.90
C GLY A 114 19.95 6.31 -19.28
N SER A 115 19.31 5.38 -18.56
CA SER A 115 17.89 5.03 -18.79
C SER A 115 16.94 6.21 -18.52
N TYR A 116 17.39 7.20 -17.76
CA TYR A 116 16.70 8.47 -17.55
C TYR A 116 17.58 9.62 -18.06
N ARG A 117 16.95 10.59 -18.72
CA ARG A 117 17.68 11.74 -19.28
C ARG A 117 18.05 12.74 -18.17
N PRO A 118 19.18 13.47 -18.30
CA PRO A 118 19.45 14.62 -17.45
C PRO A 118 18.26 15.59 -17.45
N ARG A 119 17.93 16.14 -16.28
CA ARG A 119 16.75 17.01 -16.05
C ARG A 119 15.40 16.36 -16.33
N GLN A 120 15.32 15.04 -16.50
CA GLN A 120 14.04 14.35 -16.51
C GLN A 120 13.41 14.42 -15.10
N HIS A 121 12.12 14.76 -15.03
CA HIS A 121 11.38 14.67 -13.77
C HIS A 121 10.91 13.23 -13.52
N LEU A 122 11.25 12.71 -12.35
CA LEU A 122 10.84 11.41 -11.87
C LEU A 122 9.79 11.57 -10.78
N TRP A 123 8.62 11.00 -11.03
CA TRP A 123 7.50 10.97 -10.10
C TRP A 123 7.53 9.66 -9.32
N PRO A 124 7.55 9.67 -7.97
CA PRO A 124 7.67 8.44 -7.19
C PRO A 124 6.62 7.40 -7.52
N LEU A 125 5.38 7.80 -7.82
CA LEU A 125 4.31 6.88 -8.21
C LEU A 125 4.58 6.20 -9.57
N ARG A 126 5.13 6.95 -10.55
CA ARG A 126 5.47 6.38 -11.87
C ARG A 126 6.66 5.44 -11.75
N VAL A 127 7.71 5.85 -11.05
CA VAL A 127 8.88 5.01 -10.76
C VAL A 127 8.46 3.76 -9.98
N ALA A 128 7.56 3.87 -9.01
CA ALA A 128 7.02 2.72 -8.30
C ALA A 128 6.37 1.70 -9.24
N GLY A 129 5.52 2.16 -10.16
CA GLY A 129 4.90 1.33 -11.19
C GLY A 129 5.91 0.67 -12.14
N GLU A 130 6.94 1.40 -12.57
CA GLU A 130 8.01 0.86 -13.44
C GLU A 130 8.80 -0.29 -12.79
N TYR A 131 8.98 -0.27 -11.47
CA TYR A 131 9.81 -1.26 -10.76
C TYR A 131 9.00 -2.30 -9.98
N GLY A 132 7.66 -2.19 -9.99
CA GLY A 132 6.78 -3.10 -9.28
C GLY A 132 6.88 -2.97 -7.75
N VAL A 133 7.12 -1.75 -7.25
CA VAL A 133 7.18 -1.45 -5.81
C VAL A 133 6.09 -0.44 -5.42
N SER A 134 5.90 -0.22 -4.13
CA SER A 134 4.99 0.83 -3.66
C SER A 134 5.62 2.22 -3.78
N ARG A 135 4.78 3.26 -3.86
CA ARG A 135 5.20 4.67 -3.90
C ARG A 135 6.07 5.05 -2.69
N PRO A 136 5.78 4.65 -1.44
CA PRO A 136 6.68 4.88 -0.31
C PRO A 136 8.08 4.30 -0.51
N ILE A 137 8.19 3.06 -1.03
CA ILE A 137 9.50 2.41 -1.28
C ILE A 137 10.28 3.20 -2.34
N ALA A 138 9.65 3.52 -3.48
CA ALA A 138 10.28 4.32 -4.52
C ALA A 138 10.72 5.70 -4.02
N ASN A 139 9.85 6.42 -3.31
CA ASN A 139 10.16 7.73 -2.75
C ASN A 139 11.34 7.68 -1.77
N SER A 140 11.40 6.68 -0.89
CA SER A 140 12.52 6.50 0.04
C SER A 140 13.83 6.23 -0.70
N ALA A 141 13.82 5.34 -1.69
CA ALA A 141 14.99 5.05 -2.51
C ALA A 141 15.48 6.31 -3.27
N MET A 142 14.56 7.08 -3.85
CA MET A 142 14.90 8.33 -4.53
C MET A 142 15.50 9.38 -3.58
N ARG A 143 15.08 9.43 -2.32
CA ARG A 143 15.71 10.30 -1.29
C ARG A 143 17.15 9.89 -0.99
N VAL A 144 17.43 8.58 -0.93
CA VAL A 144 18.80 8.08 -0.77
C VAL A 144 19.66 8.53 -1.96
N LEU A 145 19.19 8.32 -3.18
CA LEU A 145 19.91 8.74 -4.40
C LEU A 145 20.05 10.26 -4.53
N ALA A 146 19.12 11.03 -3.96
CA ALA A 146 19.27 12.48 -3.86
C ALA A 146 20.39 12.87 -2.89
N GLY A 147 20.56 12.15 -1.78
CA GLY A 147 21.70 12.30 -0.87
C GLY A 147 23.04 11.92 -1.52
N GLU A 148 23.02 11.03 -2.53
CA GLU A 148 24.17 10.68 -3.36
C GLU A 148 24.45 11.67 -4.51
N GLY A 149 23.59 12.70 -4.67
CA GLY A 149 23.73 13.69 -5.74
C GLY A 149 23.38 13.17 -7.14
N LEU A 150 22.67 12.04 -7.26
CA LEU A 150 22.17 11.50 -8.54
C LEU A 150 20.77 12.02 -8.89
N LEU A 151 20.08 12.58 -7.90
CA LEU A 151 18.76 13.18 -8.03
C LEU A 151 18.70 14.50 -7.26
N GLN A 152 17.87 15.42 -7.71
CA GLN A 152 17.58 16.67 -7.00
C GLN A 152 16.10 16.70 -6.56
N PRO A 153 15.79 16.89 -5.27
CA PRO A 153 14.40 16.95 -4.81
C PRO A 153 13.60 18.10 -5.45
N SER A 154 12.31 17.84 -5.70
CA SER A 154 11.33 18.82 -6.16
C SER A 154 10.10 18.80 -5.25
N ARG A 155 9.11 19.68 -5.52
CA ARG A 155 7.83 19.71 -4.76
C ARG A 155 7.08 18.38 -4.79
N ALA A 156 7.17 17.62 -5.88
CA ALA A 156 6.35 16.42 -6.09
C ALA A 156 7.13 15.23 -6.69
N GLY A 157 8.45 15.25 -6.58
CA GLY A 157 9.33 14.21 -7.13
C GLY A 157 10.78 14.63 -7.11
N PHE A 158 11.51 14.22 -8.14
CA PHE A 158 12.95 14.42 -8.23
C PHE A 158 13.37 14.71 -9.67
N TRP A 159 14.37 15.55 -9.86
CA TRP A 159 15.02 15.77 -11.15
C TRP A 159 16.27 14.90 -11.24
N VAL A 160 16.52 14.30 -12.40
CA VAL A 160 17.83 13.68 -12.69
C VAL A 160 18.88 14.78 -12.81
N THR A 161 19.99 14.62 -12.08
CA THR A 161 21.13 15.56 -12.11
C THR A 161 21.91 15.47 -13.40
#